data_AF-A0A6C0JE67-F1
#
_entry.id   AF-A0A6C0JE67-F1
#
_cell.length_a   1.000
_cell.length_b   1.000
_cell.length_c   1.000
_cell.angle_alpha   90.00
_cell.angle_beta   90.00
_cell.angle_gamma   90.00
#
_symmetry.space_group_name_H-M   'P 1'
#
loop_
_entity.id
_entity.type
_entity.pdbx_description
1 polymer ?
#
loop_
_entity_poly.entity_id
_entity_poly.type
_entity_poly.pdbx_seq_one_letter_code
_entity_poly.pdbx_strand_id
1 'polypeptide(L)'
;MASVTAFNDMLTQFLVELHKTFPEEKGIKKMTASFEMIKEANPRLVVDGFMKGVTPYADKISAKDESFLLEEIENIDFLKELNIKSYWSRMSDGTKSATWQYLQTLYMLGTTINSIPADTLSQIESIAKGVADKMQTDGGELDQDALMQMMGSMLGGLNKN
;
A
#
# COMPACT_ATOMS: atom_id res chain seq x y z
N MET A 1 -11.16 -2.63 -5.60
CA MET A 1 -9.99 -1.73 -5.50
C MET A 1 -9.32 -1.98 -4.17
N ALA A 2 -7.99 -2.03 -4.10
CA ALA A 2 -7.30 -2.06 -2.81
C ALA A 2 -7.67 -0.79 -2.02
N SER A 3 -7.94 -0.92 -0.73
CA SER A 3 -8.27 0.19 0.15
C SER A 3 -7.38 0.18 1.39
N VAL A 4 -7.25 1.34 2.03
CA VAL A 4 -6.54 1.47 3.32
C VAL A 4 -7.12 0.48 4.35
N THR A 5 -8.43 0.29 4.36
CA THR A 5 -9.10 -0.71 5.21
C THR A 5 -8.61 -2.13 4.91
N ALA A 6 -8.61 -2.55 3.64
CA ALA A 6 -8.17 -3.88 3.26
C ALA A 6 -6.70 -4.15 3.64
N PHE A 7 -5.83 -3.16 3.50
CA PHE A 7 -4.44 -3.25 3.96
C PHE A 7 -4.37 -3.42 5.48
N ASN A 8 -5.09 -2.58 6.24
CA ASN A 8 -5.07 -2.61 7.70
C ASN A 8 -5.66 -3.90 8.26
N ASP A 9 -6.70 -4.45 7.63
CA ASP A 9 -7.28 -5.74 8.02
C ASP A 9 -6.29 -6.88 7.76
N MET A 10 -5.60 -6.86 6.62
CA MET A 10 -4.56 -7.85 6.29
C MET A 10 -3.39 -7.80 7.29
N LEU A 11 -2.95 -6.60 7.66
CA LEU A 11 -1.88 -6.44 8.66
C LEU A 11 -2.36 -6.88 10.05
N THR A 12 -3.61 -6.59 10.43
CA THR A 12 -4.22 -7.08 11.66
C THR A 12 -4.20 -8.61 11.69
N GLN A 13 -4.65 -9.25 10.61
CA GLN A 13 -4.69 -10.71 10.50
C GLN A 13 -3.29 -11.31 10.59
N PHE A 14 -2.29 -10.72 9.92
CA PHE A 14 -0.91 -11.17 10.01
C PHE A 14 -0.39 -11.15 11.45
N LEU A 15 -0.60 -10.05 12.16
CA LEU A 15 -0.17 -9.90 13.56
C LEU A 15 -0.89 -10.89 14.49
N VAL A 16 -2.18 -11.15 14.27
CA VAL A 16 -2.96 -12.15 15.02
C VAL A 16 -2.43 -13.55 14.79
N GLU A 17 -2.16 -13.94 13.54
CA GLU A 17 -1.63 -15.27 13.22
C GLU A 17 -0.20 -15.47 13.75
N LEU A 18 0.64 -14.43 13.67
CA LEU A 18 1.96 -14.43 14.33
C LEU A 18 1.82 -14.60 15.84
N HIS A 19 0.90 -13.88 16.49
CA HIS A 19 0.72 -13.96 17.93
C HIS A 19 0.20 -15.34 18.38
N LYS A 20 -0.71 -15.95 17.62
CA LYS A 20 -1.18 -17.32 17.88
C LYS A 20 -0.05 -18.34 17.76
N THR A 21 0.84 -18.15 16.79
CA THR A 21 1.95 -19.08 16.53
C THR A 21 3.08 -18.91 17.56
N PHE A 22 3.35 -17.67 17.97
CA PHE A 22 4.43 -17.31 18.89
C PHE A 22 3.92 -16.44 20.05
N PRO A 23 3.09 -17.00 20.95
CA PRO A 23 2.43 -16.23 22.02
C PRO A 23 3.40 -15.61 23.05
N GLU A 24 4.59 -16.17 23.19
CA GLU A 24 5.66 -15.73 24.08
C GLU A 24 6.48 -14.55 23.55
N GLU A 25 6.45 -14.30 22.24
CA GLU A 25 7.25 -13.26 21.60
C GLU A 25 6.65 -11.88 21.86
N LYS A 26 7.28 -11.13 22.77
CA LYS A 26 6.82 -9.81 23.24
C LYS A 26 6.78 -8.76 22.13
N GLY A 27 7.66 -8.91 21.14
CA GLY A 27 7.76 -8.00 19.99
C GLY A 27 6.45 -7.91 19.20
N ILE A 28 5.81 -9.06 18.96
CA ILE A 28 4.52 -9.12 18.27
C ILE A 28 3.45 -8.33 19.05
N LYS A 29 3.34 -8.52 20.37
CA LYS A 29 2.38 -7.78 21.20
C LYS A 29 2.61 -6.27 21.16
N LYS A 30 3.88 -5.84 21.24
CA LYS A 30 4.26 -4.42 21.20
C LYS A 30 3.93 -3.79 19.85
N MET A 31 4.23 -4.50 18.76
CA MET A 31 3.87 -4.07 17.41
C MET A 31 2.35 -3.98 17.25
N THR A 32 1.58 -4.98 17.69
CA THR A 32 0.11 -4.97 17.62
C THR A 32 -0.48 -3.75 18.33
N ALA A 33 -0.06 -3.47 19.56
CA ALA A 33 -0.55 -2.30 20.29
C ALA A 33 -0.19 -0.97 19.58
N SER A 34 1.04 -0.86 19.06
CA SER A 34 1.49 0.33 18.33
C SER A 34 0.71 0.51 17.02
N PHE A 35 0.49 -0.58 16.30
CA PHE A 35 -0.30 -0.63 15.08
C PHE A 35 -1.75 -0.23 15.33
N GLU A 36 -2.41 -0.78 16.36
CA GLU A 36 -3.81 -0.46 16.69
C GLU A 36 -3.98 1.01 17.02
N MET A 37 -3.06 1.58 17.80
CA MET A 37 -3.06 3.01 18.13
C MET A 37 -2.91 3.88 16.87
N ILE A 38 -1.95 3.56 15.99
CA ILE A 38 -1.76 4.32 14.74
C ILE A 38 -2.98 4.15 13.83
N LYS A 39 -3.53 2.93 13.72
CA LYS A 39 -4.71 2.65 12.90
C LYS A 39 -5.92 3.45 13.34
N GLU A 40 -6.15 3.56 14.66
CA GLU A 40 -7.26 4.34 15.23
C GLU A 40 -7.07 5.84 15.02
N ALA A 41 -5.84 6.35 15.20
CA ALA A 41 -5.54 7.77 15.02
C ALA A 41 -5.52 8.20 13.54
N ASN A 42 -4.85 7.44 12.68
CA ASN A 42 -4.79 7.67 11.24
C ASN A 42 -4.46 6.37 10.48
N PRO A 43 -5.46 5.70 9.89
CA PRO A 43 -5.29 4.41 9.24
C PRO A 43 -4.37 4.48 8.00
N ARG A 44 -4.17 5.65 7.39
CA ARG A 44 -3.26 5.82 6.24
C ARG A 44 -1.79 5.82 6.67
N LEU A 45 -1.47 6.31 7.88
CA LEU A 45 -0.10 6.32 8.39
C LEU A 45 0.48 4.92 8.57
N VAL A 46 -0.37 3.91 8.81
CA VAL A 46 0.05 2.50 8.82
C VAL A 46 0.61 2.10 7.46
N VAL A 47 -0.14 2.38 6.38
CA VAL A 47 0.25 2.04 5.01
C VAL A 47 1.54 2.78 4.65
N ASP A 48 1.62 4.06 4.97
CA ASP A 48 2.78 4.90 4.63
C ASP A 48 4.04 4.46 5.39
N GLY A 49 3.90 4.15 6.69
CA GLY A 49 4.99 3.66 7.53
C GLY A 49 5.52 2.31 7.04
N PHE A 50 4.63 1.38 6.71
CA PHE A 50 4.99 0.09 6.13
C PHE A 50 5.70 0.28 4.79
N MET A 51 5.07 0.97 3.83
CA MET A 51 5.59 1.12 2.46
C MET A 51 6.92 1.85 2.44
N LYS A 52 7.07 2.92 3.23
CA LYS A 52 8.36 3.63 3.38
C LYS A 52 9.48 2.68 3.81
N GLY A 53 9.18 1.75 4.71
CA GLY A 53 10.13 0.77 5.21
C GLY A 53 10.48 -0.32 4.19
N VAL A 54 9.48 -0.84 3.47
CA VAL A 54 9.64 -2.05 2.65
C VAL A 54 9.95 -1.80 1.17
N THR A 55 9.59 -0.64 0.61
CA THR A 55 9.81 -0.33 -0.81
C THR A 55 11.27 -0.46 -1.27
N PRO A 56 12.29 -0.06 -0.48
CA PRO A 56 13.69 -0.28 -0.85
C PRO A 56 14.08 -1.76 -1.03
N TYR A 57 13.28 -2.67 -0.48
CA TYR A 57 13.53 -4.12 -0.47
C TYR A 57 12.52 -4.89 -1.32
N ALA A 58 11.85 -4.23 -2.27
CA ALA A 58 10.82 -4.82 -3.13
C ALA A 58 11.27 -6.13 -3.81
N ASP A 59 12.48 -6.14 -4.35
CA ASP A 59 13.05 -7.31 -5.03
C ASP A 59 13.24 -8.49 -4.05
N LYS A 60 13.73 -8.21 -2.84
CA LYS A 60 13.89 -9.23 -1.79
C LYS A 60 12.55 -9.81 -1.34
N ILE A 61 11.53 -8.97 -1.19
CA ILE A 61 10.17 -9.40 -0.83
C ILE A 61 9.53 -10.23 -1.94
N SER A 62 9.72 -9.84 -3.20
CA SER A 62 9.23 -10.57 -4.37
C SER A 62 9.89 -11.95 -4.49
N ALA A 63 11.22 -12.00 -4.33
CA ALA A 63 12.01 -13.23 -4.40
C ALA A 63 11.93 -14.10 -3.14
N LYS A 64 11.28 -13.63 -2.07
CA LYS A 64 11.28 -14.26 -0.73
C LYS A 64 12.70 -14.48 -0.19
N ASP A 65 13.58 -13.54 -0.45
CA ASP A 65 14.96 -13.56 0.02
C ASP A 65 14.99 -13.37 1.54
N GLU A 66 15.40 -14.42 2.26
CA GLU A 66 15.43 -14.42 3.73
C GLU A 66 16.35 -13.35 4.33
N SER A 67 17.32 -12.82 3.57
CA SER A 67 18.15 -11.70 4.05
C SER A 67 17.30 -10.48 4.44
N PHE A 68 16.13 -10.28 3.81
CA PHE A 68 15.20 -9.24 4.25
C PHE A 68 14.73 -9.44 5.70
N LEU A 69 14.33 -10.65 6.07
CA LEU A 69 13.82 -10.97 7.41
C LEU A 69 14.94 -11.15 8.45
N LEU A 70 16.15 -11.49 8.01
CA LEU A 70 17.27 -11.82 8.89
C LEU A 70 18.25 -10.65 9.09
N GLU A 71 18.28 -9.67 8.20
CA GLU A 71 19.27 -8.59 8.20
C GLU A 71 18.65 -7.21 8.01
N GLU A 72 17.66 -7.07 7.11
CA GLU A 72 17.14 -5.75 6.74
C GLU A 72 16.01 -5.25 7.65
N ILE A 73 15.13 -6.16 8.08
CA ILE A 73 13.89 -5.81 8.80
C ILE A 73 14.15 -5.10 10.14
N GLU A 74 15.30 -5.37 10.77
CA GLU A 74 15.69 -4.71 12.02
C GLU A 74 16.02 -3.21 11.84
N ASN A 75 16.31 -2.79 10.61
CA ASN A 75 16.55 -1.39 10.25
C ASN A 75 15.27 -0.61 9.92
N ILE A 76 14.11 -1.29 9.86
CA ILE A 76 12.83 -0.69 9.53
C ILE A 76 12.08 -0.35 10.81
N ASP A 77 12.00 0.93 11.18
CA ASP A 77 11.34 1.37 12.43
C ASP A 77 9.93 0.80 12.63
N PHE A 78 9.17 0.68 11.54
CA PHE A 78 7.81 0.14 11.57
C PHE A 78 7.74 -1.37 11.81
N LEU A 79 8.79 -2.13 11.49
CA LEU A 79 8.76 -3.61 11.50
C LEU A 79 9.75 -4.24 12.49
N LYS A 80 10.79 -3.51 12.92
CA LYS A 80 11.87 -4.04 13.77
C LYS A 80 11.36 -4.67 15.08
N GLU A 81 10.26 -4.13 15.62
CA GLU A 81 9.64 -4.62 16.85
C GLU A 81 9.07 -6.04 16.70
N LEU A 82 8.76 -6.50 15.48
CA LEU A 82 8.34 -7.88 15.28
C LEU A 82 9.44 -8.88 15.64
N ASN A 83 10.71 -8.49 15.48
CA ASN A 83 11.86 -9.35 15.78
C ASN A 83 11.80 -10.73 15.11
N ILE A 84 11.31 -10.80 13.86
CA ILE A 84 11.12 -12.08 13.13
C ILE A 84 12.38 -12.95 13.14
N LYS A 85 13.56 -12.33 13.06
CA LYS A 85 14.87 -12.98 13.14
C LYS A 85 15.01 -13.92 14.34
N SER A 86 14.45 -13.61 15.52
CA SER A 86 14.63 -14.44 16.73
C SER A 86 13.85 -15.75 16.70
N TYR A 87 12.79 -15.85 15.89
CA TYR A 87 11.95 -17.04 15.80
C TYR A 87 11.81 -17.62 14.39
N TRP A 88 12.46 -17.02 13.38
CA TRP A 88 12.42 -17.50 11.99
C TRP A 88 12.87 -18.95 11.84
N SER A 89 13.95 -19.35 12.51
CA SER A 89 14.45 -20.73 12.47
C SER A 89 13.53 -21.74 13.17
N ARG A 90 12.64 -21.26 14.04
CA ARG A 90 11.64 -22.06 14.76
C ARG A 90 10.32 -22.18 14.01
N MET A 91 10.12 -21.41 12.93
CA MET A 91 8.95 -21.50 12.08
C MET A 91 8.96 -22.81 11.27
N SER A 92 7.80 -23.44 11.16
CA SER A 92 7.58 -24.49 10.15
C SER A 92 7.64 -23.91 8.74
N ASP A 93 7.90 -24.74 7.73
CA ASP A 93 7.90 -24.31 6.33
C ASP A 93 6.55 -23.70 5.90
N GLY A 94 5.44 -24.22 6.45
CA GLY A 94 4.11 -23.66 6.25
C GLY A 94 3.98 -22.25 6.84
N THR A 95 4.50 -22.04 8.05
CA THR A 95 4.51 -20.73 8.73
C THR A 95 5.39 -19.72 7.99
N LYS A 96 6.57 -20.14 7.51
CA LYS A 96 7.45 -19.29 6.68
C LYS A 96 6.75 -18.89 5.38
N SER A 97 6.11 -19.87 4.72
CA SER A 97 5.35 -19.64 3.49
C SER A 97 4.21 -18.64 3.70
N ALA A 98 3.45 -18.79 4.78
CA ALA A 98 2.37 -17.87 5.13
C ALA A 98 2.90 -16.46 5.46
N THR A 99 4.02 -16.35 6.18
CA THR A 99 4.67 -15.07 6.49
C THR A 99 5.02 -14.31 5.22
N TRP A 100 5.61 -14.99 4.24
CA TRP A 100 5.89 -14.39 2.94
C TRP A 100 4.64 -14.00 2.16
N GLN A 101 3.59 -14.82 2.19
CA GLN A 101 2.31 -14.48 1.56
C GLN A 101 1.73 -13.17 2.13
N TYR A 102 1.71 -13.02 3.46
CA TYR A 102 1.27 -11.77 4.09
C TYR A 102 2.12 -10.56 3.64
N LEU A 103 3.44 -10.67 3.68
CA LEU A 103 4.34 -9.58 3.27
C LEU A 103 4.14 -9.17 1.81
N GLN A 104 4.00 -10.14 0.90
CA GLN A 104 3.77 -9.89 -0.52
C GLN A 104 2.39 -9.29 -0.78
N THR A 105 1.34 -9.79 -0.11
CA THR A 105 -0.01 -9.23 -0.21
C THR A 105 -0.07 -7.80 0.33
N LEU A 106 0.53 -7.54 1.49
CA LEU A 106 0.63 -6.20 2.06
C LEU A 106 1.37 -5.26 1.12
N TYR A 107 2.50 -5.70 0.56
CA TYR A 107 3.26 -4.91 -0.41
C TYR A 107 2.39 -4.55 -1.64
N MET A 108 1.72 -5.54 -2.24
CA MET A 108 0.83 -5.32 -3.40
C MET A 108 -0.33 -4.37 -3.09
N LEU A 109 -0.98 -4.53 -1.93
CA LEU A 109 -2.06 -3.64 -1.50
C LEU A 109 -1.53 -2.22 -1.30
N GLY A 110 -0.40 -2.06 -0.62
CA GLY A 110 0.24 -0.78 -0.38
C GLY A 110 0.70 -0.09 -1.66
N THR A 111 1.29 -0.82 -2.62
CA THR A 111 1.61 -0.27 -3.93
C THR A 111 0.36 0.16 -4.68
N THR A 112 -0.73 -0.60 -4.61
CA THR A 112 -1.99 -0.24 -5.30
C THR A 112 -2.63 1.02 -4.69
N ILE A 113 -2.55 1.18 -3.38
CA ILE A 113 -3.03 2.38 -2.68
C ILE A 113 -2.15 3.59 -3.03
N ASN A 114 -0.84 3.39 -3.15
CA ASN A 114 0.13 4.46 -3.47
C ASN A 114 0.24 4.76 -4.97
N SER A 115 -0.12 3.83 -5.85
CA SER A 115 -0.12 4.00 -7.31
C SER A 115 -1.29 4.86 -7.82
N ILE A 116 -2.08 5.42 -6.92
CA ILE A 116 -2.94 6.58 -7.19
C ILE A 116 -2.16 7.81 -6.70
N PRO A 117 -1.32 8.44 -7.54
CA PRO A 117 -0.64 9.67 -7.18
C PRO A 117 -1.63 10.71 -6.65
N ALA A 118 -1.23 11.46 -5.63
CA ALA A 118 -1.97 12.65 -5.20
C ALA A 118 -2.19 13.64 -6.37
N ASP A 119 -1.28 13.64 -7.34
CA ASP A 119 -1.39 14.38 -8.60
C ASP A 119 -2.57 13.90 -9.46
N THR A 120 -2.90 12.61 -9.46
CA THR A 120 -4.07 12.07 -10.17
C THR A 120 -5.38 12.48 -9.52
N LEU A 121 -5.43 12.54 -8.18
CA LEU A 121 -6.60 13.03 -7.45
C LEU A 121 -6.84 14.52 -7.72
N SER A 122 -5.79 15.34 -7.67
CA SER A 122 -5.87 16.76 -7.99
C SER A 122 -6.12 17.04 -9.48
N GLN A 123 -5.68 16.16 -10.38
CA GLN A 123 -6.08 16.18 -11.79
C GLN A 123 -7.54 15.79 -11.98
N ILE A 124 -8.07 14.80 -11.27
CA ILE A 124 -9.50 14.43 -11.31
C ILE A 124 -10.36 15.58 -10.78
N GLU A 125 -9.95 16.25 -9.70
CA GLU A 125 -10.62 17.46 -9.19
C GLU A 125 -10.55 18.61 -10.20
N SER A 126 -9.41 18.84 -10.84
CA SER A 126 -9.27 19.86 -11.90
C SER A 126 -10.12 19.56 -13.13
N ILE A 127 -10.21 18.30 -13.53
CA ILE A 127 -11.06 17.86 -14.66
C ILE A 127 -12.53 18.02 -14.28
N ALA A 128 -12.95 17.58 -13.10
CA ALA A 128 -14.32 17.73 -12.61
C ALA A 128 -14.72 19.21 -12.50
N LYS A 129 -13.82 20.07 -12.02
CA LYS A 129 -14.02 21.51 -11.92
C LYS A 129 -14.10 22.16 -13.31
N GLY A 130 -13.21 21.79 -14.24
CA GLY A 130 -13.25 22.27 -15.62
C GLY A 130 -14.51 21.86 -16.39
N VAL A 131 -15.07 20.67 -16.10
CA VAL A 131 -16.35 20.22 -16.66
C VAL A 131 -17.51 21.00 -16.03
N ALA A 132 -17.52 21.18 -14.71
CA ALA A 132 -18.56 21.95 -14.01
C ALA A 132 -18.57 23.43 -14.45
N ASP A 133 -17.39 24.05 -14.57
CA ASP A 133 -17.23 25.44 -14.99
C ASP A 133 -17.76 25.62 -16.42
N LYS A 134 -17.43 24.72 -17.35
CA LYS A 134 -17.94 24.74 -18.73
C LYS A 134 -19.44 24.47 -18.84
N MET A 135 -19.99 23.57 -18.00
CA MET A 135 -21.43 23.34 -17.94
C MET A 135 -22.20 24.54 -17.37
N GLN A 136 -21.59 25.34 -16.50
CA GLN A 136 -22.17 26.58 -15.98
C GLN A 136 -22.03 27.77 -16.94
N THR A 137 -20.97 27.83 -17.75
CA THR A 137 -20.75 28.95 -18.68
C THR A 137 -21.50 28.81 -20.00
N ASP A 138 -21.61 27.61 -20.56
CA ASP A 138 -22.09 27.42 -21.95
C ASP A 138 -23.50 26.84 -22.07
N GLY A 139 -24.30 26.82 -20.99
CA GLY A 139 -25.74 26.62 -21.10
C GLY A 139 -26.16 25.44 -21.99
N GLY A 140 -25.64 24.24 -21.71
CA GLY A 140 -26.25 22.99 -22.15
C GLY A 140 -26.34 22.75 -23.66
N GLU A 141 -25.22 22.72 -24.37
CA GLU A 141 -25.05 21.81 -25.51
C GLU A 141 -23.55 21.50 -25.66
N LEU A 142 -23.14 20.28 -25.32
CA LEU A 142 -21.77 19.82 -25.55
C LEU A 142 -21.58 19.67 -27.06
N ASP A 143 -20.91 20.66 -27.66
CA ASP A 143 -20.57 20.66 -29.07
C ASP A 143 -19.71 19.42 -29.41
N GLN A 144 -20.23 18.57 -30.31
CA GLN A 144 -19.56 17.35 -30.75
C GLN A 144 -18.17 17.65 -31.33
N ASP A 145 -17.98 18.84 -31.90
CA ASP A 145 -16.69 19.27 -32.45
C ASP A 145 -15.67 19.56 -31.36
N ALA A 146 -16.11 20.13 -30.22
CA ALA A 146 -15.26 20.35 -29.06
C ALA A 146 -14.84 19.02 -28.41
N LEU A 147 -15.75 18.04 -28.38
CA LEU A 147 -15.47 16.70 -27.88
C LEU A 147 -14.48 15.95 -28.79
N MET A 148 -14.64 16.06 -30.12
CA MET A 148 -13.74 15.47 -31.11
C MET A 148 -12.34 16.10 -31.09
N GLN A 149 -12.23 17.42 -30.89
CA GLN A 149 -10.93 18.08 -30.72
C GLN A 149 -10.22 17.66 -29.43
N MET A 150 -10.98 17.47 -28.35
CA MET A 150 -10.43 17.01 -27.08
C MET A 150 -9.94 15.56 -27.17
N MET A 151 -10.69 14.69 -27.85
CA MET A 151 -10.27 13.31 -28.18
C MET A 151 -9.02 13.27 -29.09
N GLY A 152 -8.94 14.14 -30.09
CA GLY A 152 -7.79 14.25 -30.98
C GLY A 152 -6.51 14.70 -30.26
N SER A 153 -6.65 15.63 -29.30
CA SER A 153 -5.52 16.09 -28.48
C SER A 153 -5.04 15.02 -27.49
N MET A 154 -5.96 14.21 -26.97
CA MET A 154 -5.66 13.08 -26.07
C MET A 154 -4.96 11.93 -26.81
N LEU A 155 -5.40 11.61 -28.04
CA LEU A 155 -4.77 10.58 -28.88
C LEU A 155 -3.44 11.04 -29.49
N GLY A 156 -3.30 12.34 -29.80
CA GLY A 156 -2.06 12.92 -30.30
C GLY A 156 -0.91 12.93 -29.29
N GLY A 157 -1.22 12.98 -27.99
CA GLY A 157 -0.25 12.88 -26.91
C GLY A 157 0.28 11.46 -26.66
N LEU A 158 -0.43 10.43 -27.13
CA LEU A 158 -0.02 9.02 -26.99
C LEU A 158 0.90 8.52 -28.12
N ASN A 159 1.06 9.30 -29.18
CA ASN A 159 1.85 8.94 -30.37
C ASN A 159 3.16 9.74 -30.50
N LYS A 160 3.56 10.47 -29.44
CA LYS A 160 4.87 11.11 -29.34
C LYS A 160 5.64 10.47 -28.20
N ASN A 161 6.31 9.38 -28.61
CA ASN A 161 7.22 8.47 -27.91
C ASN A 161 8.01 9.06 -26.74
#